data_AF-A0A066ZC64-F1
#
_entry.id   AF-A0A066ZC64-F1
#
_cell.length_a   1.000
_cell.length_b   1.000
_cell.length_c   1.000
_cell.angle_alpha   90.00
_cell.angle_beta   90.00
_cell.angle_gamma   90.00
#
_symmetry.space_group_name_H-M   'P 1'
#
loop_
_entity.id
_entity.type
_entity.pdbx_description
1 polymer ?
#
loop_
_entity_poly.entity_id
_entity_poly.type
_entity_poly.pdbx_seq_one_letter_code
_entity_poly.pdbx_strand_id
1 'polypeptide(L)'
;MIDALRATADLRSRGGPPLRPRPPERLSGRCLQRRHRRRRPPRPPPLPGHGEQGDRGGCGGADAPEAVVARPRNNRLGVVASVLRLPARAVTGYIGYMDPAPTRGLTLYSRSGVAYRFDPGALCLELLTTGGPGPYRRYEALREPADLAAWAERSRLTPTPVLEISEAEVEDARGLRDALFRVVIAHTRGEPSSPGDLETINHAAARPDLVPAIAPTLERQWAGTPTGTHLLTAVARDAVELLTGPFAHRIRSCAAEDCHLLYVDTSRPGRRRWCSMEHCGNLHKVRALRARHSEEG
;
A
#
# COMPACT_ATOMS: atom_id res chain seq x y z
N MET A 1 -6.01 1.59 16.12
CA MET A 1 -6.53 2.14 14.84
C MET A 1 -8.02 2.37 14.98
N ILE A 2 -8.66 3.22 14.18
CA ILE A 2 -8.63 4.69 14.12
C ILE A 2 -9.83 5.05 13.23
N ASP A 3 -10.76 5.87 13.69
CA ASP A 3 -11.74 6.50 12.79
C ASP A 3 -11.06 7.70 12.13
N ALA A 4 -10.73 7.61 10.84
CA ALA A 4 -10.22 8.76 10.08
C ALA A 4 -11.34 9.72 9.63
N LEU A 5 -12.60 9.25 9.62
CA LEU A 5 -13.74 9.97 9.02
C LEU A 5 -14.88 10.35 9.98
N ARG A 6 -15.02 9.75 11.18
CA ARG A 6 -16.20 10.02 12.04
C ARG A 6 -16.26 11.39 12.71
N ALA A 7 -15.16 12.13 12.80
CA ALA A 7 -15.09 13.30 13.69
C ALA A 7 -15.77 14.57 13.14
N THR A 8 -16.14 14.65 11.86
CA THR A 8 -16.67 15.89 11.26
C THR A 8 -18.19 15.91 11.07
N ALA A 9 -18.86 14.76 10.98
CA ALA A 9 -20.31 14.73 10.83
C ALA A 9 -21.07 15.09 12.13
N ASP A 10 -20.49 14.80 13.31
CA ASP A 10 -21.20 14.89 14.60
C ASP A 10 -21.08 16.26 15.30
N LEU A 11 -20.15 17.13 14.89
CA LEU A 11 -19.91 18.41 15.59
C LEU A 11 -20.82 19.57 15.14
N ARG A 12 -21.67 19.37 14.12
CA ARG A 12 -22.65 20.39 13.69
C ARG A 12 -24.03 20.24 14.31
N SER A 13 -24.27 19.19 15.08
CA SER A 13 -25.57 18.97 15.73
C SER A 13 -25.41 18.44 17.14
N ARG A 14 -25.88 19.22 18.12
CA ARG A 14 -26.14 18.89 19.54
C ARG A 14 -25.04 19.32 20.52
N GLY A 15 -25.19 20.55 21.01
CA GLY A 15 -24.71 20.92 22.33
C GLY A 15 -25.51 20.19 23.41
N GLY A 16 -24.84 19.35 24.19
CA GLY A 16 -25.37 18.67 25.36
C GLY A 16 -24.28 17.83 26.03
N PRO A 17 -24.16 17.82 27.37
CA PRO A 17 -23.04 17.15 28.04
C PRO A 17 -23.14 15.62 27.92
N PRO A 18 -22.01 14.89 27.86
CA PRO A 18 -22.01 13.45 27.63
C PRO A 18 -22.55 12.69 28.85
N LEU A 19 -23.59 11.88 28.63
CA LEU A 19 -24.08 10.91 29.59
C LEU A 19 -23.07 9.76 29.75
N ARG A 20 -22.71 9.45 30.99
CA ARG A 20 -21.78 8.35 31.34
C ARG A 20 -22.42 6.99 31.04
N PRO A 21 -21.70 6.03 30.43
CA PRO A 21 -22.20 4.67 30.28
C PRO A 21 -22.17 3.92 31.63
N ARG A 22 -23.26 3.19 31.94
CA ARG A 22 -23.34 2.28 33.08
C ARG A 22 -22.52 1.00 32.81
N PRO A 23 -21.87 0.41 33.83
CA PRO A 23 -21.16 -0.86 33.67
C PRO A 23 -22.14 -2.04 33.57
N PRO A 24 -21.79 -3.13 32.86
CA PRO A 24 -22.63 -4.32 32.79
C PRO A 24 -22.57 -5.14 34.09
N GLU A 25 -23.74 -5.66 34.51
CA GLU A 25 -23.93 -6.53 35.67
C GLU A 25 -23.19 -7.87 35.50
N ARG A 26 -22.59 -8.34 36.60
CA ARG A 26 -21.88 -9.62 36.69
C ARG A 26 -22.89 -10.76 36.82
N LEU A 27 -22.98 -11.62 35.80
CA LEU A 27 -23.60 -12.95 35.95
C LEU A 27 -22.54 -13.97 36.36
N SER A 28 -22.72 -14.50 37.57
CA SER A 28 -21.94 -15.57 38.18
C SER A 28 -22.31 -16.93 37.58
N GLY A 29 -21.52 -17.40 36.61
CA GLY A 29 -21.64 -18.75 36.04
C GLY A 29 -20.45 -19.63 36.44
N ARG A 30 -20.73 -20.71 37.18
CA ARG A 30 -19.75 -21.64 37.74
C ARG A 30 -18.89 -22.35 36.68
N CYS A 31 -17.62 -22.49 37.01
CA CYS A 31 -16.61 -23.21 36.23
C CYS A 31 -16.77 -24.72 36.40
N LEU A 32 -17.06 -25.46 35.32
CA LEU A 32 -16.99 -26.92 35.25
C LEU A 32 -15.89 -27.30 34.25
N GLN A 33 -14.74 -27.71 34.80
CA GLN A 33 -13.60 -28.22 34.04
C GLN A 33 -13.97 -29.53 33.32
N ARG A 34 -14.04 -29.52 31.99
CA ARG A 34 -13.96 -30.74 31.16
C ARG A 34 -12.60 -30.82 30.51
N ARG A 35 -11.82 -31.83 30.93
CA ARG A 35 -10.53 -32.21 30.33
C ARG A 35 -10.77 -32.76 28.92
N HIS A 36 -10.41 -32.01 27.88
CA HIS A 36 -10.34 -32.54 26.52
C HIS A 36 -8.96 -33.20 26.28
N ARG A 37 -8.97 -34.52 26.14
CA ARG A 37 -7.83 -35.32 25.66
C ARG A 37 -7.49 -34.88 24.22
N ARG A 38 -6.22 -34.53 23.97
CA ARG A 38 -5.69 -34.23 22.63
C ARG A 38 -5.80 -35.48 21.74
N ARG A 39 -6.62 -35.42 20.69
CA ARG A 39 -6.56 -36.38 19.57
C ARG A 39 -5.50 -35.92 18.57
N ARG A 40 -4.57 -36.81 18.21
CA ARG A 40 -3.59 -36.59 17.12
C ARG A 40 -4.31 -36.52 15.76
N PRO A 41 -3.85 -35.69 14.82
CA PRO A 41 -4.34 -35.71 13.44
C PRO A 41 -3.79 -36.94 12.67
N PRO A 42 -4.53 -37.45 11.66
CA PRO A 42 -4.07 -38.56 10.81
C PRO A 42 -3.00 -38.13 9.80
N ARG A 43 -2.16 -39.09 9.38
CA ARG A 43 -1.08 -38.92 8.39
C ARG A 43 -1.63 -38.77 6.96
N PRO A 44 -0.98 -37.98 6.09
CA PRO A 44 -1.33 -37.91 4.66
C PRO A 44 -0.81 -39.14 3.87
N PRO A 45 -1.45 -39.46 2.71
CA PRO A 45 -1.07 -40.58 1.84
C PRO A 45 0.19 -40.29 1.00
N PRO A 46 0.87 -41.33 0.47
CA PRO A 46 2.11 -41.18 -0.29
C PRO A 46 1.86 -40.70 -1.74
N LEU A 47 2.82 -39.94 -2.28
CA LEU A 47 2.86 -39.49 -3.67
C LEU A 47 3.29 -40.63 -4.62
N PRO A 48 2.79 -40.68 -5.86
CA PRO A 48 3.23 -41.64 -6.87
C PRO A 48 4.62 -41.28 -7.45
N GLY A 49 5.43 -42.32 -7.66
CA GLY A 49 6.83 -42.24 -8.05
C GLY A 49 7.10 -41.92 -9.51
N HIS A 50 8.29 -41.37 -9.74
CA HIS A 50 8.91 -41.19 -11.05
C HIS A 50 9.38 -42.55 -11.59
N GLY A 51 8.93 -42.90 -12.79
CA GLY A 51 9.48 -43.99 -13.59
C GLY A 51 10.46 -43.44 -14.62
N GLU A 52 11.73 -43.82 -14.48
CA GLU A 52 12.76 -43.76 -15.52
C GLU A 52 12.75 -45.05 -16.36
N GLN A 53 12.85 -44.92 -17.69
CA GLN A 53 13.42 -45.84 -18.70
C GLN A 53 13.15 -45.18 -20.07
N GLY A 54 14.12 -44.78 -20.91
CA GLY A 54 15.21 -45.58 -21.52
C GLY A 54 14.60 -46.48 -22.61
N ASP A 55 14.96 -46.55 -23.89
CA ASP A 55 16.08 -46.08 -24.72
C ASP A 55 15.75 -46.51 -26.20
N ARG A 56 16.45 -45.94 -27.20
CA ARG A 56 16.75 -46.44 -28.57
C ARG A 56 15.80 -46.29 -29.80
N GLY A 57 16.40 -45.66 -30.82
CA GLY A 57 16.41 -46.07 -32.25
C GLY A 57 15.35 -45.40 -33.14
N GLY A 58 15.61 -44.83 -34.32
CA GLY A 58 16.78 -44.76 -35.19
C GLY A 58 16.32 -44.48 -36.64
N CYS A 59 17.00 -43.53 -37.30
CA CYS A 59 17.36 -43.44 -38.74
C CYS A 59 16.31 -43.43 -39.89
N GLY A 60 16.51 -42.48 -40.81
CA GLY A 60 16.08 -42.47 -42.23
C GLY A 60 15.14 -41.31 -42.57
N GLY A 61 15.38 -40.37 -43.48
CA GLY A 61 16.34 -40.23 -44.58
C GLY A 61 15.57 -39.64 -45.79
N ALA A 62 16.21 -38.74 -46.55
CA ALA A 62 15.79 -38.21 -47.89
C ALA A 62 14.67 -37.13 -47.87
N ASP A 63 14.64 -36.02 -48.62
CA ASP A 63 15.40 -35.51 -49.77
C ASP A 63 15.14 -33.99 -49.91
N ALA A 64 16.09 -33.25 -50.47
CA ALA A 64 15.93 -31.88 -50.98
C ALA A 64 15.34 -31.90 -52.41
N PRO A 65 14.92 -30.75 -52.99
CA PRO A 65 15.89 -30.01 -53.79
C PRO A 65 15.76 -28.46 -53.79
N GLU A 66 16.82 -27.85 -54.33
CA GLU A 66 17.12 -26.44 -54.61
C GLU A 66 16.12 -25.68 -55.50
N ALA A 67 16.14 -24.33 -55.43
CA ALA A 67 16.44 -23.47 -56.59
C ALA A 67 16.45 -21.93 -56.31
N VAL A 68 17.60 -21.33 -56.62
CA VAL A 68 17.81 -20.10 -57.44
C VAL A 68 17.49 -18.67 -56.90
N VAL A 69 18.56 -18.03 -56.43
CA VAL A 69 19.15 -16.70 -56.79
C VAL A 69 18.28 -15.57 -57.38
N ALA A 70 18.30 -14.40 -56.71
CA ALA A 70 18.47 -13.08 -57.36
C ALA A 70 19.06 -12.03 -56.40
N ARG A 71 20.17 -11.39 -56.80
CA ARG A 71 20.80 -10.23 -56.13
C ARG A 71 20.04 -8.92 -56.47
N PRO A 72 20.19 -7.88 -55.63
CA PRO A 72 20.74 -6.65 -56.21
C PRO A 72 21.85 -6.00 -55.37
N ARG A 73 22.51 -5.08 -56.05
CA ARG A 73 23.85 -4.52 -55.83
C ARG A 73 23.94 -3.54 -54.66
N ASN A 74 25.11 -3.57 -54.02
CA ASN A 74 25.70 -2.54 -53.17
C ASN A 74 25.57 -1.12 -53.77
N ASN A 75 25.27 -0.14 -52.93
CA ASN A 75 26.04 1.10 -52.99
C ASN A 75 26.33 1.67 -51.60
N ARG A 76 27.54 2.23 -51.51
CA ARG A 76 28.31 2.68 -50.36
C ARG A 76 27.57 3.68 -49.46
N LEU A 77 27.88 3.63 -48.16
CA LEU A 77 28.54 4.72 -47.44
C LEU A 77 29.06 4.17 -46.11
N GLY A 78 30.39 4.17 -45.95
CA GLY A 78 31.04 3.78 -44.71
C GLY A 78 30.81 4.83 -43.63
N VAL A 79 30.40 4.38 -42.45
CA VAL A 79 30.58 5.13 -41.22
C VAL A 79 31.18 4.16 -40.20
N VAL A 80 32.39 4.51 -39.78
CA VAL A 80 33.21 3.91 -38.74
C VAL A 80 32.41 3.56 -37.48
N ALA A 81 32.54 2.32 -37.02
CA ALA A 81 32.05 1.85 -35.74
C ALA A 81 32.90 2.46 -34.60
N SER A 82 32.47 3.62 -34.10
CA SER A 82 32.97 4.18 -32.85
C SER A 82 32.21 3.57 -31.68
N VAL A 83 32.84 2.63 -30.98
CA VAL A 83 32.42 2.18 -29.65
C VAL A 83 32.69 3.31 -28.66
N LEU A 84 31.76 4.26 -28.57
CA LEU A 84 31.75 5.26 -27.50
C LEU A 84 30.98 4.69 -26.31
N ARG A 85 31.77 4.24 -25.34
CA ARG A 85 31.35 3.92 -23.97
C ARG A 85 30.82 5.22 -23.35
N LEU A 86 29.49 5.41 -23.35
CA LEU A 86 28.84 6.54 -22.69
C LEU A 86 29.01 6.39 -21.17
N PRO A 87 29.54 7.40 -20.45
CA PRO A 87 29.53 7.38 -19.00
C PRO A 87 28.08 7.47 -18.52
N ALA A 88 27.79 6.74 -17.43
CA ALA A 88 26.54 6.82 -16.70
C ALA A 88 26.20 8.29 -16.41
N ARG A 89 25.22 8.84 -17.13
CA ARG A 89 24.64 10.13 -16.80
C ARG A 89 23.93 9.97 -15.46
N ALA A 90 24.54 10.56 -14.43
CA ALA A 90 23.89 10.84 -13.17
C ALA A 90 22.53 11.50 -13.46
N VAL A 91 21.46 10.85 -13.02
CA VAL A 91 20.14 11.46 -12.92
C VAL A 91 20.27 12.53 -11.84
N THR A 92 20.52 13.77 -12.26
CA THR A 92 20.47 14.92 -11.36
C THR A 92 19.00 15.14 -11.02
N GLY A 93 18.56 14.51 -9.93
CA GLY A 93 17.28 14.81 -9.31
C GLY A 93 17.23 16.30 -9.01
N TYR A 94 16.24 16.98 -9.58
CA TYR A 94 15.93 18.36 -9.26
C TYR A 94 15.44 18.41 -7.81
N ILE A 95 16.38 18.62 -6.89
CA ILE A 95 16.10 18.90 -5.48
C ILE A 95 15.45 20.28 -5.44
N GLY A 96 14.13 20.28 -5.33
CA GLY A 96 13.35 21.46 -5.05
C GLY A 96 13.85 22.14 -3.78
N TYR A 97 14.23 23.40 -3.93
CA TYR A 97 14.41 24.33 -2.83
C TYR A 97 13.08 24.50 -2.10
N MET A 98 13.00 23.89 -0.91
CA MET A 98 12.29 24.35 0.30
C MET A 98 11.07 25.26 0.06
N ASP A 99 9.94 24.67 -0.30
CA ASP A 99 8.67 25.13 0.25
C ASP A 99 8.54 24.44 1.62
N PRO A 100 8.25 25.12 2.75
CA PRO A 100 7.85 24.43 3.97
C PRO A 100 6.52 23.72 3.68
N ALA A 101 6.63 22.50 3.14
CA ALA A 101 5.49 21.73 2.70
C ALA A 101 4.44 21.75 3.82
N PRO A 102 3.16 22.03 3.50
CA PRO A 102 2.09 21.96 4.48
C PRO A 102 2.24 20.61 5.19
N THR A 103 2.39 20.65 6.51
CA THR A 103 2.81 19.51 7.35
C THR A 103 2.24 18.20 6.80
N ARG A 104 3.09 17.43 6.11
CA ARG A 104 2.67 16.22 5.40
C ARG A 104 2.13 15.22 6.42
N GLY A 105 1.01 14.58 6.10
CA GLY A 105 0.43 13.52 6.92
C GLY A 105 -0.98 13.78 7.42
N LEU A 106 -1.64 12.69 7.77
CA LEU A 106 -3.03 12.59 8.15
C LEU A 106 -3.22 12.80 9.65
N THR A 107 -4.36 13.36 10.05
CA THR A 107 -4.81 13.33 11.44
C THR A 107 -5.62 12.07 11.67
N LEU A 108 -5.16 11.24 12.59
CA LEU A 108 -5.75 9.96 12.99
C LEU A 108 -6.18 10.01 14.46
N TYR A 109 -7.18 9.22 14.84
CA TYR A 109 -7.72 9.17 16.20
C TYR A 109 -7.52 7.79 16.82
N SER A 110 -6.82 7.70 17.95
CA SER A 110 -6.62 6.44 18.68
C SER A 110 -7.93 5.79 19.15
N ARG A 111 -7.88 4.55 19.66
CA ARG A 111 -9.07 3.86 20.22
C ARG A 111 -9.70 4.64 21.40
N SER A 112 -8.91 5.44 22.10
CA SER A 112 -9.38 6.30 23.20
C SER A 112 -9.75 7.71 22.73
N GLY A 113 -9.87 7.95 21.42
CA GLY A 113 -10.26 9.24 20.84
C GLY A 113 -9.15 10.29 20.75
N VAL A 114 -7.94 9.99 21.21
CA VAL A 114 -6.81 10.95 21.14
C VAL A 114 -6.36 11.12 19.69
N ALA A 115 -6.41 12.35 19.19
CA ALA A 115 -5.91 12.73 17.88
C ALA A 115 -4.37 12.69 17.86
N TYR A 116 -3.80 12.28 16.74
CA TYR A 116 -2.37 12.28 16.49
C TYR A 116 -2.07 12.37 14.99
N ARG A 117 -0.89 12.87 14.65
CA ARG A 117 -0.38 12.98 13.28
C ARG A 117 0.26 11.68 12.83
N PHE A 118 -0.01 11.32 11.59
CA PHE A 118 0.62 10.19 10.94
C PHE A 118 0.99 10.53 9.51
N ASP A 119 2.29 10.52 9.20
CA ASP A 119 2.78 10.56 7.83
C ASP A 119 3.25 9.16 7.41
N PRO A 120 2.52 8.51 6.48
CA PRO A 120 2.94 7.25 5.85
C PRO A 120 4.12 7.42 4.89
N GLY A 121 4.37 8.64 4.39
CA GLY A 121 5.47 8.92 3.47
C GLY A 121 5.16 8.71 1.98
N ALA A 122 4.03 8.11 1.63
CA ALA A 122 3.61 7.85 0.24
C ALA A 122 2.07 7.88 0.10
N LEU A 123 1.58 8.25 -1.08
CA LEU A 123 0.13 8.40 -1.34
C LEU A 123 -0.57 7.05 -1.27
N CYS A 124 0.05 5.99 -1.80
CA CYS A 124 -0.50 4.65 -1.76
C CYS A 124 -0.69 4.12 -0.33
N LEU A 125 0.19 4.53 0.59
CA LEU A 125 0.11 4.15 2.00
C LEU A 125 -0.92 5.00 2.79
N GLU A 126 -1.23 6.21 2.33
CA GLU A 126 -2.33 7.01 2.90
C GLU A 126 -3.69 6.34 2.67
N LEU A 127 -3.90 5.69 1.52
CA LEU A 127 -5.13 4.94 1.24
C LEU A 127 -5.34 3.79 2.22
N LEU A 128 -4.26 3.14 2.69
CA LEU A 128 -4.32 2.02 3.63
C LEU A 128 -4.84 2.42 5.03
N THR A 129 -4.97 3.71 5.32
CA THR A 129 -5.54 4.21 6.58
C THR A 129 -7.07 4.17 6.61
N THR A 130 -7.72 3.96 5.47
CA THR A 130 -9.18 4.00 5.30
C THR A 130 -9.87 2.66 5.57
N GLY A 131 -9.13 1.61 5.91
CA GLY A 131 -9.68 0.27 6.12
C GLY A 131 -8.70 -0.82 5.75
N GLY A 132 -9.22 -1.97 5.32
CA GLY A 132 -8.41 -3.06 4.79
C GLY A 132 -9.07 -4.44 4.94
N PRO A 133 -8.39 -5.51 4.51
CA PRO A 133 -8.93 -6.86 4.51
C PRO A 133 -9.02 -7.46 5.93
N GLY A 134 -9.87 -8.48 6.10
CA GLY A 134 -9.94 -9.28 7.32
C GLY A 134 -10.23 -8.44 8.58
N PRO A 135 -9.37 -8.46 9.62
CA PRO A 135 -9.60 -7.73 10.87
C PRO A 135 -9.56 -6.20 10.70
N TYR A 136 -9.07 -5.70 9.57
CA TYR A 136 -9.01 -4.26 9.28
C TYR A 136 -10.33 -3.69 8.75
N ARG A 137 -11.28 -4.55 8.34
CA ARG A 137 -12.62 -4.12 7.87
C ARG A 137 -13.40 -3.31 8.91
N ARG A 138 -13.12 -3.49 10.20
CA ARG A 138 -13.72 -2.68 11.27
C ARG A 138 -13.39 -1.18 11.18
N TYR A 139 -12.39 -0.81 10.36
CA TYR A 139 -11.97 0.56 10.11
C TYR A 139 -12.47 1.11 8.77
N GLU A 140 -13.43 0.42 8.14
CA GLU A 140 -13.94 0.82 6.83
C GLU A 140 -14.51 2.24 6.85
N ALA A 141 -13.87 3.07 6.03
CA ALA A 141 -14.13 4.48 5.89
C ALA A 141 -14.69 4.81 4.49
N LEU A 142 -14.46 3.98 3.48
CA LEU A 142 -14.92 4.21 2.09
C LEU A 142 -16.27 3.53 1.83
N ARG A 143 -17.36 4.19 2.22
CA ARG A 143 -18.72 3.65 2.14
C ARG A 143 -19.48 4.21 0.95
N GLU A 144 -19.31 5.50 0.69
CA GLU A 144 -19.99 6.23 -0.38
C GLU A 144 -18.99 7.15 -1.13
N PRO A 145 -19.34 7.68 -2.32
CA PRO A 145 -18.44 8.50 -3.13
C PRO A 145 -17.87 9.71 -2.39
N ALA A 146 -18.66 10.33 -1.51
CA ALA A 146 -18.24 11.45 -0.70
C ALA A 146 -17.08 11.10 0.26
N ASP A 147 -16.99 9.85 0.74
CA ASP A 147 -15.89 9.41 1.60
C ASP A 147 -14.55 9.37 0.84
N LEU A 148 -14.58 8.93 -0.42
CA LEU A 148 -13.37 8.87 -1.25
C LEU A 148 -12.91 10.28 -1.64
N ALA A 149 -13.84 11.19 -1.94
CA ALA A 149 -13.53 12.60 -2.16
C ALA A 149 -12.93 13.23 -0.90
N ALA A 150 -13.55 13.03 0.28
CA ALA A 150 -13.05 13.53 1.56
C ALA A 150 -11.67 12.96 1.94
N TRP A 151 -11.39 11.70 1.58
CA TRP A 151 -10.05 11.14 1.71
C TRP A 151 -9.05 11.85 0.80
N ALA A 152 -9.39 12.07 -0.47
CA ALA A 152 -8.51 12.75 -1.43
C ALA A 152 -8.19 14.19 -0.98
N GLU A 153 -9.16 14.91 -0.40
CA GLU A 153 -8.96 16.24 0.20
C GLU A 153 -7.92 16.27 1.32
N ARG A 154 -7.82 15.18 2.09
CA ARG A 154 -6.90 15.05 3.22
C ARG A 154 -5.56 14.43 2.82
N SER A 155 -5.48 13.88 1.62
CA SER A 155 -4.29 13.23 1.10
C SER A 155 -3.18 14.24 0.77
N ARG A 156 -2.00 13.73 0.43
CA ARG A 156 -0.87 14.54 -0.04
C ARG A 156 -0.98 15.06 -1.48
N LEU A 157 -2.10 14.83 -2.18
CA LEU A 157 -2.28 15.34 -3.54
C LEU A 157 -2.40 16.87 -3.52
N THR A 158 -1.67 17.55 -4.40
CA THR A 158 -1.67 19.03 -4.47
C THR A 158 -1.60 19.53 -5.93
N PRO A 159 -2.54 20.39 -6.39
CA PRO A 159 -3.74 20.81 -5.67
C PRO A 159 -4.68 19.62 -5.43
N THR A 160 -5.60 19.78 -4.49
CA THR A 160 -6.66 18.81 -4.27
C THR A 160 -7.56 18.73 -5.51
N PRO A 161 -7.75 17.55 -6.12
CA PRO A 161 -8.65 17.42 -7.25
C PRO A 161 -10.11 17.55 -6.81
N VAL A 162 -10.92 18.27 -7.58
CA VAL A 162 -12.38 18.17 -7.52
C VAL A 162 -12.77 16.95 -8.36
N LEU A 163 -13.38 15.97 -7.72
CA LEU A 163 -13.57 14.63 -8.30
C LEU A 163 -15.04 14.33 -8.56
N GLU A 164 -15.34 13.73 -9.71
CA GLU A 164 -16.60 13.03 -9.96
C GLU A 164 -16.40 11.54 -9.68
N ILE A 165 -17.08 11.01 -8.66
CA ILE A 165 -16.86 9.66 -8.17
C ILE A 165 -18.19 8.89 -8.22
N SER A 166 -18.16 7.70 -8.83
CA SER A 166 -19.26 6.75 -8.83
C SER A 166 -19.13 5.72 -7.70
N GLU A 167 -20.24 5.06 -7.34
CA GLU A 167 -20.24 3.94 -6.38
C GLU A 167 -19.30 2.81 -6.81
N ALA A 168 -19.24 2.52 -8.11
CA ALA A 168 -18.32 1.52 -8.65
C ALA A 168 -16.85 1.88 -8.40
N GLU A 169 -16.49 3.17 -8.48
CA GLU A 169 -15.12 3.62 -8.20
C GLU A 169 -14.78 3.55 -6.70
N VAL A 170 -15.77 3.59 -5.80
CA VAL A 170 -15.56 3.34 -4.37
C VAL A 170 -15.27 1.85 -4.14
N GLU A 171 -15.98 0.95 -4.82
CA GLU A 171 -15.69 -0.48 -4.80
C GLU A 171 -14.28 -0.77 -5.35
N ASP A 172 -13.91 -0.17 -6.48
CA ASP A 172 -12.56 -0.26 -7.06
C ASP A 172 -11.50 0.26 -6.07
N ALA A 173 -11.79 1.36 -5.37
CA ALA A 173 -10.89 1.91 -4.36
C ALA A 173 -10.63 0.93 -3.21
N ARG A 174 -11.68 0.26 -2.72
CA ARG A 174 -11.54 -0.79 -1.70
C ARG A 174 -10.76 -2.00 -2.24
N GLY A 175 -11.03 -2.42 -3.47
CA GLY A 175 -10.31 -3.49 -4.14
C GLY A 175 -8.81 -3.22 -4.27
N LEU A 176 -8.45 -2.04 -4.78
CA LEU A 176 -7.06 -1.59 -4.89
C LEU A 176 -6.40 -1.48 -3.51
N ARG A 177 -7.07 -0.85 -2.54
CA ARG A 177 -6.57 -0.72 -1.16
C ARG A 177 -6.26 -2.09 -0.56
N ASP A 178 -7.17 -3.05 -0.71
CA ASP A 178 -7.02 -4.38 -0.12
C ASP A 178 -5.87 -5.17 -0.78
N ALA A 179 -5.69 -5.04 -2.10
CA ALA A 179 -4.55 -5.61 -2.82
C ALA A 179 -3.22 -4.97 -2.37
N LEU A 180 -3.16 -3.64 -2.31
CA LEU A 180 -2.01 -2.90 -1.79
C LEU A 180 -1.66 -3.31 -0.36
N PHE A 181 -2.67 -3.46 0.50
CA PHE A 181 -2.46 -3.87 1.89
C PHE A 181 -1.76 -5.23 1.96
N ARG A 182 -2.24 -6.22 1.19
CA ARG A 182 -1.65 -7.56 1.16
C ARG A 182 -0.23 -7.55 0.62
N VAL A 183 0.00 -6.87 -0.50
CA VAL A 183 1.33 -6.76 -1.13
C VAL A 183 2.33 -6.07 -0.22
N VAL A 184 1.96 -4.93 0.40
CA VAL A 184 2.86 -4.19 1.29
C VAL A 184 3.17 -5.00 2.55
N ILE A 185 2.20 -5.71 3.13
CA ILE A 185 2.46 -6.59 4.27
C ILE A 185 3.40 -7.74 3.89
N ALA A 186 3.13 -8.44 2.79
CA ALA A 186 3.99 -9.52 2.30
C ALA A 186 5.43 -9.01 2.08
N HIS A 187 5.57 -7.85 1.44
CA HIS A 187 6.85 -7.17 1.25
C HIS A 187 7.59 -6.88 2.56
N THR A 188 6.90 -6.33 3.58
CA THR A 188 7.52 -6.06 4.89
C THR A 188 7.97 -7.34 5.63
N ARG A 189 7.43 -8.50 5.25
CA ARG A 189 7.78 -9.81 5.82
C ARG A 189 8.78 -10.59 4.97
N GLY A 190 9.14 -10.09 3.78
CA GLY A 190 9.94 -10.84 2.81
C GLY A 190 9.20 -12.05 2.22
N GLU A 191 7.87 -12.01 2.22
CA GLU A 191 7.01 -13.05 1.66
C GLU A 191 6.68 -12.74 0.19
N PRO A 192 6.49 -13.77 -0.67
CA PRO A 192 6.07 -13.55 -2.05
C PRO A 192 4.67 -12.92 -2.09
N SER A 193 4.48 -11.99 -3.01
CA SER A 193 3.18 -11.36 -3.26
C SER A 193 2.31 -12.24 -4.16
N SER A 194 0.99 -12.21 -3.94
CA SER A 194 0.02 -12.90 -4.81
C SER A 194 0.05 -12.31 -6.23
N PRO A 195 0.13 -13.13 -7.29
CA PRO A 195 0.04 -12.65 -8.66
C PRO A 195 -1.24 -11.83 -8.93
N GLY A 196 -2.38 -12.23 -8.37
CA GLY A 196 -3.64 -11.50 -8.55
C GLY A 196 -3.69 -10.14 -7.87
N ASP A 197 -3.01 -9.98 -6.72
CA ASP A 197 -2.91 -8.66 -6.08
C ASP A 197 -1.98 -7.73 -6.87
N LEU A 198 -0.89 -8.27 -7.41
CA LEU A 198 0.01 -7.53 -8.31
C LEU A 198 -0.71 -7.12 -9.61
N GLU A 199 -1.50 -8.03 -10.19
CA GLU A 199 -2.32 -7.74 -11.38
C GLU A 199 -3.33 -6.62 -11.11
N THR A 200 -4.01 -6.64 -9.96
CA THR A 200 -4.95 -5.59 -9.55
C THR A 200 -4.27 -4.21 -9.51
N ILE A 201 -3.07 -4.14 -8.90
CA ILE A 201 -2.31 -2.89 -8.82
C ILE A 201 -1.85 -2.45 -10.22
N ASN A 202 -1.32 -3.37 -11.01
CA ASN A 202 -0.80 -3.07 -12.36
C ASN A 202 -1.91 -2.63 -13.31
N HIS A 203 -3.10 -3.23 -13.23
CA HIS A 203 -4.25 -2.82 -14.03
C HIS A 203 -4.71 -1.41 -13.64
N ALA A 204 -4.80 -1.10 -12.34
CA ALA A 204 -5.12 0.25 -11.90
C ALA A 204 -4.06 1.27 -12.38
N ALA A 205 -2.77 0.93 -12.34
CA ALA A 205 -1.68 1.81 -12.79
C ALA A 205 -1.66 2.04 -14.32
N ALA A 206 -2.22 1.12 -15.11
CA ALA A 206 -2.23 1.17 -16.57
C ALA A 206 -3.30 2.13 -17.15
N ARG A 207 -4.22 2.63 -16.34
CA ARG A 207 -5.28 3.56 -16.76
C ARG A 207 -4.76 4.99 -16.93
N PRO A 208 -5.55 5.92 -17.51
CA PRO A 208 -5.22 7.34 -17.55
C PRO A 208 -5.11 7.94 -16.15
N ASP A 209 -4.05 8.69 -15.92
CA ASP A 209 -3.70 9.30 -14.64
C ASP A 209 -4.23 10.74 -14.55
N LEU A 210 -4.18 11.32 -13.36
CA LEU A 210 -4.44 12.74 -13.16
C LEU A 210 -3.50 13.57 -14.04
N VAL A 211 -4.07 14.36 -14.95
CA VAL A 211 -3.30 15.14 -15.93
C VAL A 211 -3.03 16.54 -15.37
N PRO A 212 -1.78 16.90 -15.04
CA PRO A 212 -1.44 18.26 -14.64
C PRO A 212 -1.66 19.24 -15.79
N ALA A 213 -2.18 20.42 -15.46
CA ALA A 213 -2.31 21.55 -16.37
C ALA A 213 -1.93 22.86 -15.67
N ILE A 214 -1.72 23.91 -16.47
CA ILE A 214 -1.44 25.26 -15.99
C ILE A 214 -2.72 26.09 -16.18
N ALA A 215 -3.18 26.76 -15.12
CA ALA A 215 -4.32 27.67 -15.18
C ALA A 215 -3.89 29.04 -15.78
N PRO A 216 -4.84 29.88 -16.27
CA PRO A 216 -4.53 31.25 -16.68
C PRO A 216 -3.86 32.09 -15.59
N THR A 217 -4.07 31.75 -14.32
CA THR A 217 -3.40 32.36 -13.15
C THR A 217 -1.95 31.91 -12.97
N LEU A 218 -1.41 31.06 -13.86
CA LEU A 218 -0.11 30.40 -13.75
C LEU A 218 0.03 29.45 -12.54
N GLU A 219 -1.10 29.01 -11.99
CA GLU A 219 -1.15 28.01 -10.93
C GLU A 219 -1.30 26.60 -11.50
N ARG A 220 -0.79 25.60 -10.77
CA ARG A 220 -1.01 24.18 -11.11
C ARG A 220 -2.47 23.83 -10.89
N GLN A 221 -3.08 23.16 -11.87
CA GLN A 221 -4.42 22.59 -11.79
C GLN A 221 -4.45 21.18 -12.39
N TRP A 222 -5.59 20.53 -12.32
CA TRP A 222 -5.86 19.28 -13.03
C TRP A 222 -6.67 19.57 -14.29
N ALA A 223 -6.35 18.90 -15.39
CA ALA A 223 -7.08 19.05 -16.63
C ALA A 223 -8.43 18.30 -16.59
N GLY A 224 -9.45 18.87 -17.23
CA GLY A 224 -10.78 18.26 -17.34
C GLY A 224 -11.47 18.10 -15.99
N THR A 225 -12.33 17.08 -15.90
CA THR A 225 -12.99 16.67 -14.66
C THR A 225 -12.42 15.33 -14.21
N PRO A 226 -11.44 15.30 -13.29
CA PRO A 226 -10.89 14.07 -12.76
C PRO A 226 -11.96 13.18 -12.12
N THR A 227 -11.81 11.88 -12.28
CA THR A 227 -12.71 10.87 -11.69
C THR A 227 -12.01 10.04 -10.62
N GLY A 228 -12.77 9.23 -9.88
CA GLY A 228 -12.21 8.26 -8.94
C GLY A 228 -11.17 7.34 -9.59
N THR A 229 -11.40 6.91 -10.83
CA THR A 229 -10.44 6.15 -11.63
C THR A 229 -9.07 6.84 -11.77
N HIS A 230 -9.07 8.14 -12.08
CA HIS A 230 -7.82 8.89 -12.26
C HIS A 230 -7.05 8.98 -10.93
N LEU A 231 -7.78 9.19 -9.83
CA LEU A 231 -7.23 9.17 -8.47
C LEU A 231 -6.60 7.79 -8.14
N LEU A 232 -7.31 6.69 -8.42
CA LEU A 232 -6.80 5.34 -8.16
C LEU A 232 -5.59 5.00 -9.03
N THR A 233 -5.52 5.54 -10.24
CA THR A 233 -4.35 5.42 -11.11
C THR A 233 -3.14 6.10 -10.48
N ALA A 234 -3.30 7.34 -9.97
CA ALA A 234 -2.23 8.06 -9.28
C ALA A 234 -1.72 7.28 -8.04
N VAL A 235 -2.65 6.72 -7.26
CA VAL A 235 -2.35 5.86 -6.10
C VAL A 235 -1.57 4.61 -6.51
N ALA A 236 -2.03 3.92 -7.57
CA ALA A 236 -1.40 2.68 -8.04
C ALA A 236 0.01 2.94 -8.61
N ARG A 237 0.21 4.05 -9.33
CA ARG A 237 1.52 4.46 -9.85
C ARG A 237 2.48 4.85 -8.74
N ASP A 238 2.02 5.58 -7.71
CA ASP A 238 2.81 5.86 -6.50
C ASP A 238 3.21 4.55 -5.79
N ALA A 239 2.34 3.54 -5.77
CA ALA A 239 2.68 2.22 -5.24
C ALA A 239 3.76 1.50 -6.05
N VAL A 240 3.66 1.53 -7.39
CA VAL A 240 4.67 0.95 -8.28
C VAL A 240 6.02 1.64 -8.06
N GLU A 241 6.04 2.97 -8.02
CA GLU A 241 7.26 3.74 -7.75
C GLU A 241 7.84 3.42 -6.37
N LEU A 242 7.00 3.34 -5.33
CA LEU A 242 7.47 3.03 -3.99
C LEU A 242 8.04 1.61 -3.87
N LEU A 243 7.34 0.61 -4.41
CA LEU A 243 7.69 -0.80 -4.27
C LEU A 243 8.89 -1.20 -5.12
N THR A 244 9.13 -0.50 -6.23
CA THR A 244 10.28 -0.76 -7.14
C THR A 244 11.43 0.24 -6.96
N GLY A 245 11.19 1.32 -6.21
CA GLY A 245 12.12 2.42 -6.05
C GLY A 245 13.14 2.25 -4.91
N PRO A 246 13.99 3.27 -4.69
CA PRO A 246 15.07 3.20 -3.71
C PRO A 246 14.56 3.08 -2.25
N PHE A 247 13.31 3.47 -1.98
CA PHE A 247 12.71 3.41 -0.65
C PHE A 247 11.97 2.09 -0.35
N ALA A 248 11.90 1.15 -1.31
CA ALA A 248 11.19 -0.12 -1.12
C ALA A 248 11.65 -0.88 0.14
N HIS A 249 12.95 -0.97 0.36
CA HIS A 249 13.54 -1.64 1.52
C HIS A 249 13.33 -0.86 2.84
N ARG A 250 12.74 0.33 2.80
CA ARG A 250 12.46 1.21 3.95
C ARG A 250 10.98 1.24 4.33
N ILE A 251 10.15 0.44 3.67
CA ILE A 251 8.76 0.23 4.09
C ILE A 251 8.75 -0.59 5.37
N ARG A 252 7.94 -0.17 6.35
CA ARG A 252 7.89 -0.73 7.71
C ARG A 252 6.45 -0.82 8.20
N SER A 253 6.17 -1.86 9.00
CA SER A 253 5.03 -1.86 9.91
C SER A 253 5.39 -1.14 11.20
N CYS A 254 4.43 -0.45 11.81
CA CYS A 254 4.57 -0.01 13.20
C CYS A 254 4.85 -1.22 14.09
N ALA A 255 5.82 -1.11 14.98
CA ALA A 255 6.16 -2.20 15.88
C ALA A 255 5.50 -2.06 17.28
N ALA A 256 4.55 -1.14 17.45
CA ALA A 256 3.71 -1.10 18.65
C ALA A 256 2.66 -2.20 18.61
N GLU A 257 2.36 -2.80 19.76
CA GLU A 257 1.28 -3.79 19.87
C GLU A 257 -0.05 -3.22 19.40
N ASP A 258 -0.84 -4.01 18.67
CA ASP A 258 -2.12 -3.63 18.07
C ASP A 258 -2.08 -2.41 17.11
N CYS A 259 -0.90 -2.05 16.59
CA CYS A 259 -0.76 -1.03 15.55
C CYS A 259 -0.29 -1.68 14.25
N HIS A 260 -1.08 -1.52 13.19
CA HIS A 260 -0.82 -2.13 11.88
C HIS A 260 -0.63 -1.08 10.79
N LEU A 261 -0.31 0.15 11.18
CA LEU A 261 -0.03 1.23 10.23
C LEU A 261 1.31 0.96 9.53
N LEU A 262 1.28 1.13 8.21
CA LEU A 262 2.41 0.93 7.29
C LEU A 262 2.95 2.29 6.87
N TYR A 263 4.26 2.44 6.85
CA TYR A 263 4.91 3.70 6.46
C TYR A 263 6.24 3.45 5.78
N VAL A 264 6.67 4.43 4.99
CA VAL A 264 8.05 4.55 4.54
C VAL A 264 8.85 5.26 5.62
N ASP A 265 9.91 4.62 6.08
CA ASP A 265 10.88 5.30 6.93
C ASP A 265 11.65 6.30 6.08
N THR A 266 11.36 7.59 6.20
CA THR A 266 12.09 8.70 5.57
C THR A 266 13.09 9.37 6.51
N SER A 267 13.24 8.87 7.74
CA SER A 267 14.15 9.44 8.73
C SER A 267 15.61 9.34 8.28
N ARG A 268 16.45 10.32 8.60
CA ARG A 268 17.87 10.29 8.23
C ARG A 268 18.58 8.97 8.59
N PRO A 269 18.41 8.37 9.79
CA PRO A 269 19.07 7.11 10.13
C PRO A 269 18.39 5.86 9.56
N GLY A 270 17.15 5.93 9.06
CA GLY A 270 16.42 4.75 8.58
C GLY A 270 16.10 3.72 9.68
N ARG A 271 15.88 4.21 10.91
CA ARG A 271 15.61 3.38 12.10
C ARG A 271 14.32 3.76 12.82
N ARG A 272 13.34 4.36 12.12
CA ARG A 272 12.00 4.63 12.65
C ARG A 272 11.34 3.29 12.97
N ARG A 273 10.86 3.15 14.22
CA ARG A 273 10.16 1.95 14.70
C ARG A 273 8.64 2.14 14.75
N TRP A 274 8.19 3.36 14.98
CA TRP A 274 6.79 3.68 15.27
C TRP A 274 6.17 4.57 14.19
N CYS A 275 4.88 4.36 13.92
CA CYS A 275 4.10 5.20 13.00
C CYS A 275 3.99 6.65 13.49
N SER A 276 3.91 6.90 14.79
CA SER A 276 4.01 8.24 15.36
C SER A 276 4.73 8.16 16.69
N MET A 277 5.70 9.04 16.88
CA MET A 277 6.40 9.16 18.16
C MET A 277 5.46 9.71 19.23
N GLU A 278 4.55 10.62 18.85
CA GLU A 278 3.61 11.26 19.79
C GLU A 278 2.57 10.26 20.33
N HIS A 279 2.26 9.21 19.55
CA HIS A 279 1.25 8.22 19.91
C HIS A 279 1.87 6.87 20.27
N CYS A 280 2.28 6.07 19.28
CA CYS A 280 2.79 4.72 19.51
C CYS A 280 4.13 4.72 20.27
N GLY A 281 5.00 5.70 20.01
CA GLY A 281 6.24 5.84 20.75
C GLY A 281 6.04 6.18 22.22
N ASN A 282 5.15 7.11 22.52
CA ASN A 282 4.81 7.47 23.90
C ASN A 282 4.08 6.34 24.62
N LEU A 283 3.16 5.64 23.95
CA LEU A 283 2.47 4.49 24.53
C LEU A 283 3.45 3.39 24.96
N HIS A 284 4.45 3.09 24.13
CA HIS A 284 5.51 2.15 24.47
C HIS A 284 6.32 2.60 25.70
N LYS A 285 6.73 3.88 25.76
CA LYS A 285 7.46 4.44 26.91
C LYS A 285 6.65 4.31 28.21
N VAL A 286 5.36 4.64 28.18
CA VAL A 286 4.47 4.55 29.35
C VAL A 286 4.32 3.11 29.83
N ARG A 287 4.13 2.15 28.92
CA ARG A 287 4.03 0.73 29.27
C ARG A 287 5.32 0.21 29.90
N ALA A 288 6.48 0.54 29.32
CA ALA A 288 7.77 0.14 29.86
C ALA A 288 8.03 0.71 31.26
N LEU A 289 7.60 1.95 31.54
CA LEU A 289 7.69 2.53 32.88
C LEU A 289 6.81 1.77 33.89
N ARG A 290 5.56 1.48 33.53
CA ARG A 290 4.62 0.73 34.38
C ARG A 290 5.13 -0.67 34.71
N ALA A 291 5.71 -1.38 33.74
CA ALA A 291 6.27 -2.71 33.95
C ALA A 291 7.39 -2.70 35.01
N ARG A 292 8.34 -1.76 34.92
CA ARG A 292 9.41 -1.61 35.91
C ARG A 292 8.89 -1.36 37.32
N HIS A 293 7.89 -0.47 37.46
CA HIS A 293 7.32 -0.15 38.77
C HIS A 293 6.51 -1.29 39.39
N SER A 294 6.05 -2.26 38.58
CA SER A 294 5.35 -3.46 39.07
C SER A 294 6.30 -4.62 39.41
N GLU A 295 7.57 -4.55 38.99
CA GLU A 295 8.61 -5.53 39.35
C GLU A 295 9.37 -5.12 40.63
N GLU A 296 9.33 -3.83 40.99
CA GLU A 296 10.00 -3.27 42.16
C GLU A 296 9.12 -3.22 43.43
N GLY A 297 7.82 -3.58 43.34
CA GLY A 297 6.87 -3.58 44.46
C GLY A 297 6.19 -4.91 44.66
#